data_AF-A0AAP0HHE4-F1
#
_entry.id   AF-A0AAP0HHE4-F1
#
_cell.length_a   1.000
_cell.length_b   1.000
_cell.length_c   1.000
_cell.angle_alpha   90.00
_cell.angle_beta   90.00
_cell.angle_gamma   90.00
#
_symmetry.space_group_name_H-M   'P 1'
#
loop_
_entity.id
_entity.type
_entity.pdbx_description
1 polymer ?
#
loop_
_entity_poly.entity_id
_entity_poly.type
_entity_poly.pdbx_seq_one_letter_code
_entity_poly.pdbx_strand_id
1 'polypeptide(L)'
;MKVAATMMKKTGSKGGNSSIPLVVSVVKGNGQFLEFGVTAYANEIAIESLSVKDSNASQDDIPYEGPDFGLWMRTYRGHSTST
;
A
#
# COMPACT_ATOMS: atom_id res chain seq x y z
N MET A 1 -18.13 -8.00 2.72
CA MET A 1 -16.75 -7.48 2.58
C MET A 1 -16.64 -6.27 3.49
N LYS A 2 -15.70 -6.25 4.45
CA LYS A 2 -15.49 -5.09 5.33
C LYS A 2 -14.20 -4.41 4.90
N VAL A 3 -14.30 -3.16 4.47
CA VAL A 3 -13.13 -2.30 4.18
C VAL A 3 -12.98 -1.36 5.36
N ALA A 4 -11.82 -1.39 6.01
CA ALA A 4 -11.48 -0.46 7.09
C ALA A 4 -10.26 0.34 6.64
N ALA A 5 -10.39 1.66 6.65
CA ALA A 5 -9.29 2.58 6.40
C ALA A 5 -9.06 3.39 7.68
N THR A 6 -7.84 3.34 8.20
CA THR A 6 -7.44 4.15 9.36
C THR A 6 -6.59 5.31 8.86
N MET A 7 -7.09 6.53 9.03
CA MET A 7 -6.38 7.75 8.63
C MET A 7 -5.49 8.23 9.78
N MET A 8 -4.17 8.26 9.59
CA MET A 8 -3.24 8.92 10.51
C MET A 8 -2.78 10.23 9.85
N LYS A 9 -3.32 11.36 10.31
CA LYS A 9 -3.04 12.68 9.72
C LYS A 9 -1.58 13.08 9.96
N LYS A 10 -0.74 13.03 8.92
CA LYS A 10 0.58 13.66 8.92
C LYS A 10 0.67 14.66 7.77
N THR A 11 0.60 15.95 8.10
CA THR A 11 0.70 17.04 7.12
C THR A 11 2.17 17.41 6.92
N GLY A 12 2.80 16.95 5.83
CA GLY A 12 4.13 17.38 5.40
C GLY A 12 4.02 18.38 4.25
N SER A 13 4.39 19.65 4.47
CA SER A 13 4.40 20.66 3.40
C SER A 13 5.80 20.75 2.78
N LYS A 14 5.94 20.25 1.55
CA LYS A 14 6.91 20.75 0.58
C LYS A 14 6.25 20.77 -0.81
N GLY A 15 5.71 21.94 -1.17
CA GLY A 15 5.35 22.29 -2.56
C GLY A 15 4.04 21.70 -3.07
N GLY A 16 2.93 22.43 -2.86
CA GLY A 16 1.77 22.44 -3.76
C GLY A 16 0.76 21.29 -3.72
N ASN A 17 1.16 20.07 -3.38
CA ASN A 17 0.27 18.92 -3.49
C ASN A 17 -0.05 18.38 -2.09
N SER A 18 -1.25 18.70 -1.59
CA SER A 18 -1.73 18.08 -0.35
C SER A 18 -1.74 16.57 -0.54
N SER A 19 -1.05 15.86 0.34
CA SER A 19 -1.07 14.41 0.39
C SER A 19 -1.34 13.90 1.80
N ILE A 20 -1.93 12.71 1.87
CA ILE A 20 -2.31 12.06 3.12
C ILE A 20 -1.78 10.63 3.08
N PRO A 21 -0.82 10.25 3.94
CA PRO A 21 -0.42 8.86 4.08
C PRO A 21 -1.51 8.09 4.82
N LEU A 22 -1.80 6.88 4.34
CA LEU A 22 -2.89 6.03 4.78
C LEU A 22 -2.42 4.58 4.86
N VAL A 23 -3.05 3.81 5.74
CA VAL A 23 -2.96 2.35 5.74
C VAL A 23 -4.35 1.80 5.39
N VAL A 24 -4.41 1.01 4.33
CA VAL A 24 -5.66 0.39 3.85
C VAL A 24 -5.59 -1.10 4.12
N SER A 25 -6.57 -1.62 4.87
CA SER A 25 -6.66 -3.05 5.16
C SER A 25 -7.85 -3.70 4.44
N VAL A 26 -7.60 -4.77 3.70
CA VAL A 26 -8.62 -5.57 3.00
C VAL A 26 -8.73 -6.92 3.68
N VAL A 27 -9.86 -7.15 4.36
CA VAL A 27 -10.09 -8.39 5.11
C VAL A 27 -11.01 -9.32 4.32
N LYS A 28 -10.59 -10.57 4.17
CA LYS A 28 -11.44 -11.66 3.71
C LYS A 28 -11.77 -12.54 4.92
N GLY A 29 -13.02 -13.02 5.03
CA GLY A 29 -13.59 -13.60 6.27
C GLY A 29 -12.89 -14.84 6.83
N ASN A 30 -11.84 -15.31 6.18
CA ASN A 30 -10.98 -16.43 6.55
C ASN A 30 -9.77 -16.02 7.42
N GLY A 31 -9.75 -14.82 8.01
CA GLY A 31 -8.71 -14.41 8.97
C GLY A 31 -7.45 -13.84 8.33
N GLN A 32 -7.23 -14.01 7.03
CA GLN A 32 -6.19 -13.25 6.31
C GLN A 32 -6.66 -11.87 5.92
N PHE A 33 -5.72 -10.92 5.94
CA PHE A 33 -5.94 -9.58 5.45
C PHE A 33 -4.70 -9.05 4.71
N LEU A 34 -4.96 -8.20 3.73
CA LEU A 34 -3.94 -7.45 3.04
C LEU A 34 -3.85 -6.07 3.66
N GLU A 35 -2.65 -5.54 3.79
CA GLU A 35 -2.40 -4.18 4.24
C GLU A 35 -1.58 -3.45 3.19
N PHE A 36 -2.06 -2.29 2.76
CA PHE A 36 -1.39 -1.42 1.81
C PHE A 36 -0.97 -0.14 2.51
N GLY A 37 0.32 0.20 2.43
CA GLY A 37 0.79 1.57 2.69
C GLY A 37 0.52 2.39 1.44
N VAL A 38 -0.32 3.42 1.54
CA VAL A 38 -0.65 4.28 0.40
C VAL A 38 -0.52 5.75 0.76
N THR A 39 -0.10 6.55 -0.21
CA THR A 39 -0.18 8.00 -0.13
C THR A 39 -1.24 8.49 -1.11
N ALA A 40 -2.29 9.11 -0.57
CA ALA A 40 -3.34 9.74 -1.36
C ALA A 40 -2.94 11.17 -1.72
N TYR A 41 -2.98 11.49 -3.01
CA TYR A 41 -2.87 12.84 -3.57
C TYR A 41 -4.24 13.29 -4.08
N ALA A 42 -4.35 14.53 -4.56
CA ALA A 42 -5.64 15.08 -5.01
C ALA A 42 -6.31 14.30 -6.15
N ASN A 43 -5.51 13.68 -7.04
CA ASN A 43 -5.97 13.04 -8.27
C ASN A 43 -5.46 11.59 -8.42
N GLU A 44 -4.60 11.13 -7.53
CA GLU A 44 -3.97 9.81 -7.62
C GLU A 44 -3.75 9.20 -6.23
N ILE A 45 -3.65 7.87 -6.20
CA ILE A 45 -3.25 7.11 -5.01
C ILE A 45 -2.01 6.35 -5.39
N ALA A 46 -0.90 6.63 -4.70
CA ALA A 46 0.33 5.87 -4.83
C ALA A 46 0.33 4.74 -3.79
N ILE A 47 0.54 3.51 -4.24
CA ILE A 47 0.77 2.38 -3.35
C ILE A 47 2.28 2.28 -3.12
N GLU A 48 2.71 2.33 -1.87
CA GLU A 48 4.12 2.32 -1.47
C GLU A 48 4.55 0.94 -0.98
N SER A 49 3.65 0.20 -0.33
CA SER A 49 3.92 -1.14 0.18
C SER A 49 2.67 -2.02 0.21
N LEU A 50 2.89 -3.34 0.27
CA LEU A 50 1.85 -4.35 0.45
C LEU A 50 2.34 -5.38 1.46
N SER A 51 1.49 -5.80 2.38
CA SER A 51 1.75 -7.00 3.17
C SER A 51 0.52 -7.90 3.26
N VAL A 52 0.76 -9.19 3.41
CA VAL A 52 -0.27 -10.19 3.70
C VAL A 52 -0.05 -10.66 5.13
N LYS A 53 -1.06 -10.49 5.97
CA LYS A 53 -1.04 -10.83 7.39
C LYS A 53 -2.14 -11.82 7.72
N ASP A 54 -1.86 -12.71 8.65
CA ASP A 54 -2.82 -13.62 9.25
C ASP A 54 -3.28 -13.07 10.61
N SER A 55 -4.59 -13.01 10.85
CA SER A 55 -5.14 -12.50 12.12
C SER A 55 -4.82 -13.39 13.31
N ASN A 56 -4.41 -14.64 13.05
CA ASN A 56 -4.00 -15.61 14.06
C ASN A 56 -2.49 -15.86 14.04
N ALA A 57 -1.71 -15.01 13.36
CA ALA A 57 -0.26 -15.08 13.34
C ALA A 57 0.31 -14.91 14.75
N SER A 58 1.27 -15.75 15.10
CA SER A 58 2.07 -15.64 16.32
C SER A 58 3.06 -14.47 16.22
N GLN A 59 3.65 -14.05 17.33
CA GLN A 59 4.65 -12.97 17.30
C GLN A 59 5.93 -13.36 16.53
N ASP A 60 6.16 -14.66 16.34
CA ASP A 60 7.29 -15.21 15.59
C ASP A 60 7.00 -15.34 14.08
N ASP A 61 5.75 -15.16 13.66
CA ASP A 61 5.37 -15.23 12.25
C ASP A 61 5.73 -13.92 11.53
N ILE A 62 6.55 -14.03 10.50
CA ILE A 62 6.95 -12.90 9.66
C ILE A 62 5.93 -12.77 8.51
N PRO A 63 5.17 -11.66 8.42
CA PRO A 63 4.22 -11.47 7.34
C PRO A 63 4.95 -11.33 6.00
N TYR A 64 4.30 -11.75 4.92
CA TYR A 64 4.83 -11.51 3.58
C TYR A 64 4.74 -10.01 3.27
N GLU A 65 5.88 -9.36 3.00
CA GLU A 65 5.99 -7.89 2.80
C GLU A 65 5.88 -7.43 1.33
N GLY A 66 5.48 -8.31 0.42
CA GLY A 66 5.35 -7.94 -0.99
C GLY A 66 6.69 -7.70 -1.70
N PRO A 67 6.64 -7.41 -3.02
CA PRO A 67 7.82 -7.04 -3.78
C PRO A 67 8.14 -5.55 -3.63
N ASP A 68 9.37 -5.15 -3.96
CA ASP A 68 9.73 -3.73 -4.07
C ASP A 68 8.97 -3.10 -5.26
N PHE A 69 8.03 -2.21 -4.97
CA PHE A 69 7.20 -1.57 -5.99
C PHE A 69 7.94 -0.55 -6.84
N GLY A 70 9.01 0.08 -6.33
CA GLY A 70 9.86 0.96 -7.12
C GLY A 70 10.60 0.20 -8.23
N LEU A 71 11.11 -0.98 -7.90
CA LEU A 71 11.75 -1.90 -8.83
C LEU A 71 10.72 -2.52 -9.77
N TRP A 72 9.56 -2.94 -9.27
CA TRP A 72 8.48 -3.51 -10.09
C TRP A 72 8.00 -2.52 -11.14
N MET A 73 7.69 -1.28 -10.75
CA MET A 73 7.27 -0.26 -11.72
C MET A 73 8.35 0.04 -12.77
N ARG A 74 9.63 0.00 -12.39
CA ARG A 74 10.73 0.23 -13.32
C ARG A 74 10.90 -0.91 -14.33
N THR A 75 10.82 -2.16 -13.85
CA THR A 75 10.95 -3.36 -14.70
C THR A 75 9.74 -3.53 -15.62
N TYR A 76 8.52 -3.25 -15.15
CA TYR A 76 7.30 -3.49 -15.92
C TYR A 76 6.89 -2.31 -16.82
N ARG A 77 7.43 -1.10 -16.64
CA ARG A 77 7.29 0.01 -17.60
C ARG A 77 8.26 -0.05 -18.79
N GLY A 78 9.17 -1.02 -18.83
CA GLY A 78 10.25 -1.10 -19.83
C GLY A 78 9.85 -1.49 -21.26
N HIS A 79 8.56 -1.64 -21.60
CA HIS A 79 8.12 -2.11 -22.92
C HIS A 79 7.11 -1.18 -23.62
N SER A 80 7.39 0.13 -23.61
CA SER A 80 6.79 1.06 -24.58
C SER A 80 7.88 1.87 -25.27
N THR A 81 8.74 1.18 -26.02
CA THR A 81 9.37 1.81 -27.18
C THR A 81 8.34 1.82 -28.31
N SER A 82 7.60 2.92 -28.47
CA SER A 82 6.91 3.17 -29.73
C SER A 82 7.96 3.37 -30.82
N THR A 83 7.73 2.67 -31.94
CA THR A 83 8.45 2.76 -33.22
C THR A 83 8.36 4.16 -33.82
#